data_AF-A0A962MQN7-F1
#
_entry.id   AF-A0A962MQN7-F1
#
_cell.length_a   1.000
_cell.length_b   1.000
_cell.length_c   1.000
_cell.angle_alpha   90.00
_cell.angle_beta   90.00
_cell.angle_gamma   90.00
#
_symmetry.space_group_name_H-M   'P 1'
#
loop_
_entity.id
_entity.type
_entity.pdbx_description
1 polymer ?
#
loop_
_entity_poly.entity_id
_entity_poly.type
_entity_poly.pdbx_seq_one_letter_code
_entity_poly.pdbx_strand_id
1 'polypeptide(L)'
;MTDVLDEVLAQIAAAPHSASALTFYALASTLQFEQAGCLFKLAKLRDLSPEQRQVAYRMIELMAEGGNAGAAWIAAKQRMDELIRAG
;
A
#
# COMPACT_ATOMS: atom_id res chain seq x y z
N MET A 1 -0.73 16.90 -8.46
CA MET A 1 -1.34 15.88 -7.56
C MET A 1 -0.35 14.74 -7.52
N THR A 2 0.18 14.42 -6.33
CA THR A 2 1.08 13.28 -6.18
C THR A 2 0.26 11.99 -6.25
N ASP A 3 0.73 11.01 -7.02
CA ASP A 3 0.11 9.70 -7.12
C ASP A 3 0.17 9.02 -5.74
N VAL A 4 -0.93 8.38 -5.32
CA VAL A 4 -1.00 7.66 -4.05
C VAL A 4 0.05 6.53 -4.00
N LEU A 5 0.40 5.92 -5.14
CA LEU A 5 1.43 4.89 -5.21
C LEU A 5 2.81 5.46 -4.87
N ASP A 6 3.14 6.67 -5.32
CA ASP A 6 4.39 7.35 -5.00
C ASP A 6 4.46 7.70 -3.50
N GLU A 7 3.34 8.15 -2.92
CA GLU A 7 3.26 8.43 -1.48
C GLU A 7 3.50 7.16 -0.65
N VAL A 8 2.91 6.03 -1.04
CA VAL A 8 3.11 4.74 -0.36
C VAL A 8 4.57 4.29 -0.47
N LEU A 9 5.17 4.40 -1.66
CA LEU A 9 6.58 4.06 -1.86
C LEU A 9 7.51 4.90 -0.98
N ALA A 10 7.23 6.21 -0.84
CA ALA A 10 7.98 7.07 0.05
C ALA A 10 7.84 6.63 1.53
N GLN A 11 6.63 6.26 1.97
CA GLN A 11 6.41 5.76 3.34
C GLN A 11 7.16 4.45 3.61
N ILE A 12 7.14 3.50 2.66
CA ILE A 12 7.86 2.23 2.80
C ILE A 12 9.37 2.47 2.77
N ALA A 13 9.88 3.29 1.84
CA ALA A 13 11.31 3.58 1.72
C ALA A 13 11.90 4.25 2.96
N ALA A 14 11.12 5.07 3.67
CA ALA A 14 11.57 5.75 4.88
C ALA A 14 11.93 4.78 6.03
N ALA A 15 11.19 3.67 6.16
CA ALA A 15 11.46 2.64 7.17
C ALA A 15 10.86 1.27 6.75
N PRO A 16 11.54 0.51 5.86
CA PRO A 16 10.94 -0.65 5.17
C PRO A 16 10.41 -1.77 6.08
N HIS A 17 10.99 -1.94 7.27
CA HIS A 17 10.55 -2.97 8.24
C HIS A 17 9.75 -2.42 9.41
N SER A 18 9.36 -1.15 9.36
CA SER A 18 8.44 -0.59 10.35
C SER A 18 7.06 -1.26 10.26
N ALA A 19 6.32 -1.26 11.38
CA ALA A 19 4.94 -1.74 11.40
C ALA A 19 4.06 -1.01 10.36
N SER A 20 4.30 0.29 10.14
CA SER A 20 3.62 1.08 9.11
C SER A 20 3.95 0.61 7.69
N ALA A 21 5.22 0.38 7.36
CA ALA A 21 5.61 -0.08 6.04
C ALA A 21 5.03 -1.46 5.72
N LEU A 22 5.10 -2.39 6.67
CA LEU A 22 4.50 -3.72 6.54
C LEU A 22 2.97 -3.65 6.40
N THR A 23 2.33 -2.66 7.04
CA THR A 23 0.90 -2.42 6.91
C THR A 23 0.52 -1.92 5.52
N PHE A 24 1.26 -0.97 4.97
CA PHE A 24 1.06 -0.52 3.58
C PHE A 24 1.31 -1.65 2.57
N TYR A 25 2.37 -2.43 2.77
CA TYR A 25 2.69 -3.57 1.92
C TYR A 25 1.59 -4.64 1.95
N ALA A 26 1.08 -4.96 3.14
CA ALA A 26 -0.02 -5.89 3.33
C ALA A 26 -1.29 -5.37 2.63
N LEU A 27 -1.61 -4.08 2.78
CA LEU A 27 -2.75 -3.46 2.10
C LEU A 27 -2.62 -3.56 0.59
N ALA A 28 -1.48 -3.17 0.01
CA ALA A 28 -1.24 -3.28 -1.43
C ALA A 28 -1.40 -4.72 -1.93
N SER A 29 -0.88 -5.68 -1.17
CA SER A 29 -1.02 -7.10 -1.50
C SER A 29 -2.48 -7.54 -1.44
N THR A 30 -3.25 -7.10 -0.43
CA THR A 30 -4.69 -7.40 -0.33
C THR A 30 -5.48 -6.84 -1.52
N LEU A 31 -5.20 -5.59 -1.93
CA LEU A 31 -5.90 -4.94 -3.05
C LEU A 31 -5.58 -5.59 -4.41
N GLN A 32 -4.47 -6.32 -4.53
CA GLN A 32 -4.13 -7.08 -5.74
C GLN A 32 -5.03 -8.33 -5.92
N PHE A 33 -5.56 -8.88 -4.83
CA PHE A 33 -6.30 -10.15 -4.84
C PHE A 33 -7.80 -9.93 -4.62
N GLU A 34 -8.45 -9.19 -5.53
CA GLU A 34 -9.89 -8.90 -5.47
C GLU A 34 -10.77 -10.15 -5.43
N GLN A 35 -10.39 -11.21 -6.14
CA GLN A 35 -11.13 -12.48 -6.15
C GLN A 35 -11.20 -13.13 -4.76
N ALA A 36 -10.26 -12.81 -3.86
CA ALA A 36 -10.26 -13.26 -2.47
C ALA A 36 -11.07 -12.34 -1.54
N GLY A 37 -11.74 -11.31 -2.08
CA GLY A 37 -12.62 -10.40 -1.35
C GLY A 37 -11.92 -9.26 -0.61
N CYS A 38 -10.66 -8.96 -0.95
CA CYS A 38 -9.89 -7.85 -0.35
C CYS A 38 -9.92 -7.83 1.20
N LEU A 39 -9.72 -9.00 1.83
CA LEU A 39 -9.85 -9.17 3.29
C LEU A 39 -8.68 -8.55 4.07
N PHE A 40 -8.72 -7.24 4.30
CA PHE A 40 -7.77 -6.51 5.11
C PHE A 40 -8.23 -6.35 6.57
N LYS A 41 -7.36 -6.66 7.54
CA LYS A 41 -7.70 -6.51 8.97
C LYS A 41 -7.63 -5.04 9.38
N LEU A 42 -8.78 -4.41 9.66
CA LEU A 42 -8.85 -3.00 10.09
C LEU A 42 -7.98 -2.65 11.31
N ALA A 43 -7.74 -3.61 12.21
CA ALA A 43 -6.85 -3.41 13.36
C ALA A 43 -5.41 -3.02 12.96
N LYS A 44 -4.97 -3.37 11.75
CA LYS A 44 -3.66 -2.97 11.21
C LYS A 44 -3.53 -1.47 10.98
N LEU A 45 -4.63 -0.74 10.81
CA LEU A 45 -4.60 0.73 10.70
C LEU A 45 -4.10 1.42 11.99
N ARG A 46 -4.02 0.70 13.11
CA ARG A 46 -3.43 1.19 14.36
C ARG A 46 -1.90 1.31 14.28
N ASP A 47 -1.28 0.62 13.33
CA ASP A 47 0.16 0.71 13.06
C ASP A 47 0.53 1.99 12.28
N LEU A 48 -0.49 2.77 11.86
CA LEU A 48 -0.35 3.98 11.04
C LEU A 48 -0.64 5.26 11.84
N SER A 49 0.06 6.35 11.53
CA SER A 49 -0.29 7.71 11.97
C SER A 49 -1.60 8.19 11.35
N PRO A 50 -2.23 9.27 11.85
CA PRO A 50 -3.40 9.88 11.22
C PRO A 50 -3.20 10.21 9.74
N GLU A 51 -2.04 10.75 9.38
CA GLU A 51 -1.68 11.13 8.01
C GLU A 51 -1.48 9.89 7.14
N GLN A 52 -0.80 8.87 7.66
CA GLN A 52 -0.60 7.60 6.97
C GLN A 52 -1.94 6.87 6.73
N ARG A 53 -2.91 6.99 7.63
CA ARG A 53 -4.26 6.44 7.40
C ARG A 53 -4.95 7.10 6.21
N GLN A 54 -4.76 8.40 5.97
CA GLN A 54 -5.32 9.06 4.79
C GLN A 54 -4.75 8.48 3.49
N VAL A 55 -3.45 8.17 3.48
CA VAL A 55 -2.81 7.47 2.35
C VAL A 55 -3.45 6.08 2.16
N ALA A 56 -3.62 5.32 3.23
CA ALA A 56 -4.25 4.00 3.17
C ALA A 56 -5.69 4.05 2.63
N TYR A 57 -6.49 5.05 3.02
CA TYR A 57 -7.84 5.23 2.50
C TYR A 57 -7.85 5.59 1.02
N ARG A 58 -6.91 6.41 0.56
CA ARG A 58 -6.74 6.70 -0.88
C ARG A 58 -6.31 5.47 -1.68
N MET A 59 -5.59 4.51 -1.09
CA MET A 59 -5.33 3.23 -1.77
C MET A 59 -6.60 2.40 -1.95
N ILE A 60 -7.52 2.45 -0.98
CA ILE A 60 -8.82 1.79 -1.08
C ILE A 60 -9.66 2.45 -2.17
N GLU A 61 -9.65 3.78 -2.24
CA GLU A 61 -10.30 4.54 -3.32
C GLU A 61 -9.70 4.19 -4.68
N LEU A 62 -8.37 4.14 -4.79
CA LEU A 62 -7.68 3.72 -6.02
C LEU A 62 -8.16 2.36 -6.51
N MET A 63 -8.37 1.40 -5.60
CA MET A 63 -8.93 0.09 -5.96
C MET A 63 -10.39 0.21 -6.42
N ALA A 64 -11.22 1.00 -5.75
CA ALA A 64 -12.61 1.22 -6.16
C ALA A 64 -12.72 1.85 -7.56
N GLU A 65 -11.74 2.67 -7.95
CA GLU A 65 -11.60 3.25 -9.29
C GLU A 65 -10.97 2.29 -10.32
N GLY A 66 -10.53 1.09 -9.91
CA GLY A 66 -9.86 0.10 -10.77
C GLY A 66 -8.38 0.42 -11.05
N GLY A 67 -7.77 1.33 -10.29
CA GLY A 67 -6.36 1.74 -10.41
C GLY A 67 -5.36 0.76 -9.77
N ASN A 68 -5.83 -0.33 -9.16
CA ASN A 68 -5.03 -1.44 -8.65
C ASN A 68 -4.61 -2.46 -9.75
N ALA A 69 -4.58 -2.01 -11.01
CA ALA A 69 -4.24 -2.80 -12.17
C ALA A 69 -3.32 -2.04 -13.15
N GLY A 70 -2.81 -2.74 -14.16
CA GLY A 70 -2.00 -2.15 -15.21
C GLY A 70 -0.55 -1.85 -14.82
N ALA A 71 0.17 -1.17 -15.73
CA ALA A 71 1.62 -1.03 -15.65
C ALA A 71 2.11 -0.22 -14.43
N ALA A 72 1.40 0.85 -14.07
CA ALA A 72 1.75 1.70 -12.93
C ALA A 72 1.67 0.94 -11.61
N TRP A 73 0.57 0.21 -11.39
CA TRP A 73 0.40 -0.66 -10.22
C TRP A 73 1.47 -1.76 -10.16
N ILE A 74 1.73 -2.44 -11.28
CA ILE A 74 2.75 -3.50 -11.35
C ILE A 74 4.14 -2.95 -10.99
N ALA A 75 4.52 -1.80 -11.55
CA ALA A 75 5.79 -1.15 -11.27
C ALA A 75 5.90 -0.75 -9.79
N ALA A 76 4.84 -0.16 -9.22
CA ALA A 76 4.80 0.22 -7.82
C ALA A 76 4.93 -1.02 -6.91
N LYS A 77 4.17 -2.09 -7.18
CA LYS A 77 4.26 -3.36 -6.42
C LYS A 77 5.66 -3.96 -6.45
N GLN A 78 6.30 -3.99 -7.63
CA GLN A 78 7.67 -4.48 -7.76
C GLN A 78 8.63 -3.65 -6.91
N ARG A 79 8.48 -2.33 -6.92
CA ARG A 79 9.31 -1.44 -6.10
C ARG A 79 9.08 -1.62 -4.60
N MET A 80 7.83 -1.86 -4.18
CA MET A 80 7.52 -2.20 -2.78
C MET A 80 8.21 -3.52 -2.38
N ASP A 81 8.15 -4.56 -3.22
CA ASP A 81 8.78 -5.86 -2.96
C ASP A 81 10.31 -5.72 -2.78
N GLU A 82 10.96 -4.90 -3.62
CA GLU A 82 12.39 -4.58 -3.52
C GLU A 82 12.73 -3.91 -2.20
N LEU A 83 11.96 -2.89 -1.79
CA LEU A 83 12.20 -2.16 -0.54
C LEU A 83 12.05 -3.06 0.68
N ILE A 84 10.99 -3.89 0.72
CA ILE A 84 10.76 -4.82 1.83
C ILE A 84 11.85 -5.89 1.93
N ARG A 85 12.36 -6.39 0.79
CA ARG A 85 13.43 -7.39 0.77
C ARG A 85 14.81 -6.81 1.15
N ALA A 86 15.04 -5.53 0.88
CA ALA A 86 16.32 -4.87 1.09
C ALA A 86 16.50 -4.24 2.49
N GLY A 87 15.39 -3.93 3.19
CA GLY A 87 15.42 -3.61 4.62
C GLY A 87 15.92 -4.80 5.42
#